data_AF-A0A662F2C7-F1
#
_entry.id   AF-A0A662F2C7-F1
#
_cell.length_a   1.000
_cell.length_b   1.000
_cell.length_c   1.000
_cell.angle_alpha   90.00
_cell.angle_beta   90.00
_cell.angle_gamma   90.00
#
_symmetry.space_group_name_H-M   'P 1'
#
loop_
_entity.id
_entity.type
_entity.pdbx_description
1 polymer ?
#
loop_
_entity_poly.entity_id
_entity_poly.type
_entity_poly.pdbx_seq_one_letter_code
_entity_poly.pdbx_strand_id
1 'polypeptide(L)'
;CDTYGIDTISFTTGTAFVMECYEAGILDKEKTGGLELNFGNADAALELLHQMARGEGFGAIAGQGIRRMKEHFVREFGADRKFLDDIGMECKGMEYSEYVTKESLAMQGGYGLALKGPQHDEAWLIFMDMVNNQIPTFEDKAEALHYFPMWRTWFGLVGMCKLPWNDIEPADNQKRFSGIEAAKVPDHVKNYCDLFSGITGVEVTPDDLILQSERAYNFQRVFNLRLGYGTREHDRIPYRSAGPVTEEEYESRAERYDKQLKEQVGIDPTGMTTAEKLQALRKFREEQYEKLCDAAYARRGWTKDGVPTIATLKRLGIDYPEVVKVVEPYQ
;
A
#
# COMPACT_ATOMS: atom_id res chain seq x y z
N CYS A 1 15.24 17.09 -3.70
CA CYS A 1 15.32 15.62 -3.68
C CYS A 1 16.24 15.12 -4.79
N ASP A 2 15.94 15.38 -6.07
CA ASP A 2 16.73 14.93 -7.23
C ASP A 2 18.24 15.21 -7.13
N THR A 3 18.64 16.45 -6.81
CA THR A 3 20.06 16.82 -6.66
C THR A 3 20.80 15.98 -5.63
N TYR A 4 20.12 15.49 -4.60
CA TYR A 4 20.69 14.68 -3.53
C TYR A 4 20.47 13.17 -3.72
N GLY A 5 19.72 12.75 -4.74
CA GLY A 5 19.34 11.35 -4.91
C GLY A 5 18.44 10.81 -3.78
N ILE A 6 17.62 11.68 -3.18
CA ILE A 6 16.68 11.30 -2.12
C ILE A 6 15.32 11.03 -2.75
N ASP A 7 14.67 9.93 -2.38
CA ASP A 7 13.30 9.64 -2.80
C ASP A 7 12.34 10.71 -2.25
N THR A 8 11.65 11.40 -3.16
CA THR A 8 10.71 12.46 -2.82
C THR A 8 9.55 11.93 -1.99
N ILE A 9 9.04 10.72 -2.24
CA ILE A 9 7.88 10.16 -1.53
C ILE A 9 8.23 9.88 -0.07
N SER A 10 9.34 9.17 0.17
CA SER A 10 9.80 8.86 1.53
C SER A 10 10.18 10.13 2.29
N PHE A 11 10.77 11.12 1.60
CA PHE A 11 11.07 12.42 2.20
C PHE A 11 9.80 13.18 2.62
N THR A 12 8.80 13.33 1.74
CA THR A 12 7.59 14.10 2.05
C THR A 12 6.77 13.41 3.12
N THR A 13 6.58 12.09 3.02
CA THR A 13 5.83 11.30 3.99
C THR A 13 6.53 11.26 5.36
N GLY A 14 7.85 11.07 5.37
CA GLY A 14 8.66 11.13 6.58
C GLY A 14 8.65 12.52 7.23
N THR A 15 8.73 13.59 6.44
CA THR A 15 8.65 14.97 6.95
C THR A 15 7.27 15.27 7.52
N ALA A 16 6.19 14.82 6.87
CA ALA A 16 4.84 14.96 7.40
C ALA A 16 4.67 14.24 8.74
N PHE A 17 5.21 13.02 8.89
CA PHE A 17 5.22 12.29 10.16
C PHE A 17 5.99 13.04 11.26
N VAL A 18 7.15 13.61 10.93
CA VAL A 18 7.91 14.46 11.86
C VAL A 18 7.13 15.71 12.26
N MET A 19 6.46 16.35 11.30
CA MET A 19 5.68 17.55 11.57
C MET A 19 4.50 17.28 12.50
N GLU A 20 3.82 16.16 12.28
CA GLU A 20 2.76 15.72 13.18
C GLU A 20 3.28 15.35 14.56
N CYS A 21 4.43 14.68 14.66
CA CYS A 21 5.06 14.40 15.96
C CYS A 21 5.44 15.70 16.70
N TYR A 22 5.82 16.75 15.97
CA TYR A 22 6.10 18.07 16.55
C TYR A 22 4.84 18.73 17.08
N GLU A 23 3.75 18.75 16.30
CA GLU A 23 2.48 19.33 16.74
C GLU A 23 1.80 18.53 17.86
N ALA A 24 2.03 17.21 17.90
CA ALA A 24 1.61 16.35 18.99
C ALA A 24 2.47 16.49 20.27
N GLY A 25 3.52 17.32 20.25
CA GLY A 25 4.42 17.56 21.39
C GLY A 25 5.41 16.43 21.69
N ILE A 26 5.53 15.44 20.81
CA ILE A 26 6.54 14.37 20.90
C ILE A 26 7.92 14.95 20.57
N LEU A 27 7.96 15.79 19.54
CA LEU A 27 9.13 16.58 19.16
C LEU A 27 8.93 18.04 19.57
N ASP A 28 10.04 18.74 19.74
CA ASP A 28 10.10 20.16 20.01
C ASP A 28 11.38 20.73 19.41
N LYS A 29 11.55 22.05 19.48
CA LYS A 29 12.70 22.76 18.92
C LYS A 29 14.05 22.26 19.47
N GLU A 30 14.10 21.75 20.69
CA GLU A 30 15.34 21.22 21.26
C GLU A 30 15.67 19.86 20.65
N LYS A 31 14.69 18.94 20.63
CA LYS A 31 14.85 17.58 20.08
C LYS A 31 15.15 17.58 18.58
N THR A 32 14.69 18.59 17.84
CA THR A 32 14.93 18.74 16.39
C THR A 32 16.20 19.53 16.05
N GLY A 33 17.03 19.88 17.03
CA GLY A 33 18.26 20.64 16.79
C GLY A 33 18.02 22.07 16.31
N GLY A 34 16.91 22.68 16.72
CA GLY A 34 16.54 24.06 16.42
C GLY A 34 15.49 24.22 15.32
N LEU A 35 15.10 23.15 14.64
CA LEU A 35 14.13 23.19 13.54
C LEU A 35 12.69 23.23 14.05
N GLU A 36 11.92 24.26 13.67
CA GLU A 36 10.49 24.35 13.98
C GLU A 36 9.67 23.59 12.93
N LEU A 37 9.66 22.26 13.05
CA LEU A 37 9.03 21.35 12.09
C LEU A 37 7.52 21.25 12.36
N ASN A 38 6.77 22.35 12.23
CA ASN A 38 5.29 22.32 12.21
C ASN A 38 4.77 22.37 10.77
N PHE A 39 3.50 22.00 10.56
CA PHE A 39 2.92 22.01 9.21
C PHE A 39 2.94 23.43 8.62
N GLY A 40 3.40 23.52 7.37
CA GLY A 40 3.50 24.78 6.63
C GLY A 40 4.86 25.49 6.74
N ASN A 41 5.78 25.03 7.59
CA ASN A 41 7.12 25.62 7.67
C ASN A 41 8.05 25.06 6.57
N ALA A 42 8.02 25.71 5.41
CA ALA A 42 8.84 25.32 4.25
C ALA A 42 10.36 25.42 4.52
N ASP A 43 10.80 26.46 5.25
CA ASP A 43 12.23 26.67 5.51
C ASP A 43 12.81 25.56 6.38
N ALA A 44 12.09 25.14 7.43
CA ALA A 44 12.50 24.04 8.29
C ALA A 44 12.51 22.70 7.55
N ALA A 45 11.53 22.46 6.67
CA ALA A 45 11.48 21.25 5.84
C ALA A 45 12.65 21.18 4.84
N LEU A 46 13.00 22.31 4.20
CA LEU A 46 14.14 22.38 3.28
C LEU A 46 15.47 22.19 4.01
N GLU A 47 15.63 22.78 5.20
CA GLU A 47 16.83 22.53 5.99
C GLU A 47 16.91 21.08 6.47
N LEU A 48 15.79 20.46 6.84
CA LEU A 48 15.75 19.03 7.15
C LEU A 48 16.24 18.18 5.97
N LEU A 49 15.78 18.47 4.75
CA LEU A 49 16.25 17.81 3.52
C LEU A 49 17.77 17.94 3.35
N HIS A 50 18.30 19.13 3.60
CA HIS A 50 19.72 19.41 3.52
C HIS A 50 20.53 18.65 4.58
N GLN A 51 20.05 18.59 5.83
CA GLN A 51 20.67 17.79 6.90
C GLN A 51 20.63 16.29 6.59
N MET A 52 19.53 15.79 6.04
CA MET A 52 19.41 14.39 5.60
C MET A 52 20.47 14.05 4.55
N ALA A 53 20.64 14.91 3.55
CA ALA A 53 21.64 14.71 2.50
C ALA A 53 23.09 14.72 3.03
N ARG A 54 23.36 15.51 4.07
CA ARG A 54 24.68 15.57 4.73
C ARG A 54 24.87 14.49 5.81
N GLY A 55 23.80 13.85 6.26
CA GLY A 55 23.84 12.86 7.34
C GLY A 55 24.17 13.48 8.70
N GLU A 56 23.68 14.69 8.98
CA GLU A 56 23.97 15.44 10.20
C GLU A 56 22.70 15.89 10.95
N GLY A 57 22.87 16.39 12.16
CA GLY A 57 21.78 16.98 12.94
C GLY A 57 20.58 16.06 13.10
N PHE A 58 19.38 16.64 13.04
CA PHE A 58 18.13 15.87 13.07
C PHE A 58 17.89 15.12 11.74
N GLY A 59 18.49 15.58 10.64
CA GLY A 59 18.44 14.89 9.36
C GLY A 59 19.07 13.49 9.38
N ALA A 60 20.08 13.25 10.22
CA ALA A 60 20.65 11.91 10.42
C ALA A 60 19.64 10.92 11.06
N ILE A 61 18.66 11.42 11.80
CA ILE A 61 17.58 10.65 12.42
C ILE A 61 16.43 10.50 11.43
N ALA A 62 15.96 11.62 10.86
CA ALA A 62 14.84 11.63 9.91
C ALA A 62 15.14 10.82 8.64
N GLY A 63 16.40 10.84 8.17
CA GLY A 63 16.85 10.10 7.00
C GLY A 63 16.90 8.58 7.17
N GLN A 64 16.57 8.05 8.34
CA GLN A 64 16.48 6.60 8.60
C GLN A 64 15.10 6.01 8.24
N GLY A 65 14.12 6.85 7.89
CA GLY A 65 12.74 6.44 7.57
C GLY A 65 11.86 6.26 8.81
N ILE A 66 10.54 6.28 8.59
CA ILE A 66 9.51 6.29 9.64
C ILE A 66 9.69 5.12 10.61
N ARG A 67 9.96 3.91 10.11
CA ARG A 67 10.15 2.74 10.97
C ARG A 67 11.22 2.96 12.04
N ARG A 68 12.38 3.50 11.64
CA ARG A 68 13.50 3.76 12.56
C ARG A 68 13.27 5.01 13.40
N MET A 69 12.58 6.02 12.86
CA MET A 69 12.14 7.17 13.64
C MET A 69 11.21 6.75 14.79
N LYS A 70 10.23 5.87 14.53
CA LYS A 70 9.34 5.32 15.58
C LYS A 70 10.13 4.70 16.73
N GLU A 71 11.11 3.85 16.41
CA GLU A 71 11.99 3.22 17.41
C GLU A 71 12.83 4.25 18.18
N HIS A 72 13.40 5.23 17.49
CA HIS A 72 14.18 6.29 18.10
C HIS A 72 13.34 7.16 19.04
N PHE A 73 12.15 7.60 18.60
CA PHE A 73 11.29 8.48 19.40
C PHE A 73 10.75 7.79 20.65
N VAL A 74 10.44 6.49 20.59
CA VAL A 74 10.07 5.71 21.77
C VAL A 74 11.25 5.64 22.74
N ARG A 75 12.44 5.26 22.24
CA ARG A 75 13.61 5.00 23.09
C ARG A 75 14.18 6.28 23.72
N GLU A 76 14.33 7.34 22.94
CA GLU A 76 15.01 8.57 23.38
C GLU A 76 14.04 9.61 23.94
N PHE A 77 12.80 9.65 23.44
CA PHE A 77 11.83 10.71 23.80
C PHE A 77 10.61 10.19 24.56
N GLY A 78 10.50 8.89 24.82
CA GLY A 78 9.40 8.30 25.57
C GLY A 78 8.05 8.38 24.85
N ALA A 79 8.06 8.46 23.52
CA ALA A 79 6.85 8.56 22.71
C ALA A 79 5.94 7.32 22.85
N ASP A 80 4.62 7.51 22.76
CA ASP A 80 3.68 6.38 22.74
C ASP A 80 3.80 5.60 21.42
N ARG A 81 4.26 4.34 21.53
CA ARG A 81 4.42 3.44 20.39
C ARG A 81 3.13 3.24 19.61
N LYS A 82 1.98 3.13 20.29
CA LYS A 82 0.70 2.87 19.63
C LYS A 82 0.28 4.06 18.76
N PHE A 83 0.38 5.27 19.31
CA PHE A 83 0.12 6.48 18.54
C PHE A 83 1.04 6.60 17.32
N LEU A 84 2.35 6.37 17.49
CA LEU A 84 3.30 6.41 16.38
C LEU A 84 3.01 5.36 15.29
N ASP A 85 2.64 4.13 15.67
CA ASP A 85 2.24 3.08 14.73
C ASP A 85 0.94 3.43 13.99
N ASP A 86 0.00 4.11 14.65
CA ASP A 86 -1.27 4.52 14.05
C ASP A 86 -1.09 5.64 13.01
N ILE A 87 -0.24 6.65 13.29
CA ILE A 87 -0.05 7.82 12.41
C ILE A 87 1.05 7.63 11.36
N GLY A 88 2.06 6.81 11.65
CA GLY A 88 3.24 6.67 10.81
C GLY A 88 2.95 5.86 9.55
N MET A 89 2.64 6.58 8.45
CA MET A 89 2.28 6.08 7.12
C MET A 89 3.41 5.31 6.43
N GLU A 90 3.74 4.13 6.97
CA GLU A 90 4.78 3.20 6.52
C GLU A 90 4.29 1.76 6.65
N CYS A 91 4.67 0.91 5.70
CA CYS A 91 4.49 -0.53 5.75
C CYS A 91 5.73 -1.21 5.14
N LYS A 92 6.14 -2.38 5.67
CA LYS A 92 7.31 -3.15 5.20
C LYS A 92 8.64 -2.36 5.11
N GLY A 93 8.75 -1.23 5.80
CA GLY A 93 9.96 -0.42 5.91
C GLY A 93 10.01 0.70 4.88
N MET A 94 8.90 0.95 4.19
CA MET A 94 8.78 1.94 3.13
C MET A 94 7.54 2.80 3.37
N GLU A 95 7.71 4.10 3.18
CA GLU A 95 6.66 5.11 3.30
C GLU A 95 5.58 4.94 2.21
N TYR A 96 4.33 5.26 2.57
CA TYR A 96 3.21 5.23 1.63
C TYR A 96 3.38 6.27 0.54
N SER A 97 3.05 5.92 -0.70
CA SER A 97 2.89 6.93 -1.75
C SER A 97 1.57 7.73 -1.63
N GLU A 98 1.51 8.88 -2.30
CA GLU A 98 0.56 10.00 -2.09
C GLU A 98 -0.92 9.74 -2.51
N TYR A 99 -1.54 8.66 -1.99
CA TYR A 99 -2.97 8.38 -2.10
C TYR A 99 -3.60 8.15 -0.72
N VAL A 100 -4.63 8.93 -0.40
CA VAL A 100 -5.40 8.77 0.85
C VAL A 100 -6.35 7.57 0.73
N THR A 101 -6.06 6.49 1.45
CA THR A 101 -6.73 5.19 1.28
C THR A 101 -7.93 4.95 2.19
N LYS A 102 -8.24 5.85 3.13
CA LYS A 102 -9.28 5.67 4.16
C LYS A 102 -10.62 5.17 3.61
N GLU A 103 -10.95 5.55 2.38
CA GLU A 103 -12.24 5.28 1.72
C GLU A 103 -12.13 4.32 0.53
N SER A 104 -10.96 3.72 0.29
CA SER A 104 -10.78 2.69 -0.73
C SER A 104 -10.14 1.46 -0.11
N LEU A 105 -10.97 0.46 0.16
CA LEU A 105 -10.53 -0.83 0.69
C LEU A 105 -9.58 -1.52 -0.30
N ALA A 106 -9.84 -1.41 -1.61
CA ALA A 106 -8.93 -1.95 -2.62
C ALA A 106 -7.55 -1.27 -2.60
N MET A 107 -7.48 0.04 -2.39
CA MET A 107 -6.19 0.76 -2.29
C MET A 107 -5.46 0.44 -0.98
N GLN A 108 -6.20 0.23 0.13
CA GLN A 108 -5.60 -0.29 1.37
C GLN A 108 -4.93 -1.64 1.13
N GLY A 109 -5.61 -2.57 0.44
CA GLY A 109 -5.04 -3.84 0.02
C GLY A 109 -3.88 -3.67 -0.97
N GLY A 110 -3.97 -2.71 -1.89
CA GLY A 110 -2.93 -2.42 -2.87
C GLY A 110 -1.60 -2.04 -2.22
N TYR A 111 -1.64 -1.28 -1.14
CA TYR A 111 -0.46 -0.94 -0.35
C TYR A 111 -0.03 -2.04 0.61
N GLY A 112 -0.96 -2.56 1.41
CA GLY A 112 -0.61 -3.54 2.43
C GLY A 112 -0.13 -4.87 1.85
N LEU A 113 -0.69 -5.32 0.71
CA LEU A 113 -0.33 -6.60 0.09
C LEU A 113 0.81 -6.51 -0.96
N ALA A 114 1.33 -5.31 -1.22
CA ALA A 114 2.45 -5.12 -2.13
C ALA A 114 3.72 -5.76 -1.58
N LEU A 115 4.49 -6.43 -2.45
CA LEU A 115 5.65 -7.21 -1.99
C LEU A 115 6.84 -6.35 -1.60
N LYS A 116 6.97 -5.18 -2.23
CA LYS A 116 8.12 -4.27 -2.06
C LYS A 116 7.88 -3.18 -1.02
N GLY A 117 6.64 -3.04 -0.54
CA GLY A 117 6.20 -1.92 0.29
C GLY A 117 5.07 -1.12 -0.39
N PRO A 118 4.50 -0.11 0.30
CA PRO A 118 3.30 0.59 -0.10
C PRO A 118 3.55 1.59 -1.26
N GLN A 119 3.67 1.05 -2.47
CA GLN A 119 3.74 1.80 -3.72
C GLN A 119 2.48 1.62 -4.57
N HIS A 120 1.97 2.71 -5.13
CA HIS A 120 0.80 2.67 -6.02
C HIS A 120 1.11 2.02 -7.38
N ASP A 121 2.40 1.82 -7.66
CA ASP A 121 2.86 1.18 -8.88
C ASP A 121 2.49 -0.30 -8.99
N GLU A 122 2.26 -1.01 -7.89
CA GLU A 122 1.75 -2.40 -7.96
C GLU A 122 0.23 -2.43 -8.14
N ALA A 123 -0.50 -1.55 -7.48
CA ALA A 123 -1.96 -1.52 -7.55
C ALA A 123 -2.47 -0.08 -7.44
N TRP A 124 -2.95 0.47 -8.56
CA TRP A 124 -3.60 1.76 -8.61
C TRP A 124 -5.13 1.59 -8.76
N LEU A 125 -5.80 1.25 -7.67
CA LEU A 125 -7.21 0.81 -7.69
C LEU A 125 -8.21 1.83 -7.15
N ILE A 126 -7.72 2.98 -6.66
CA ILE A 126 -8.55 3.97 -5.96
C ILE A 126 -9.71 4.49 -6.83
N PHE A 127 -9.47 4.68 -8.14
CA PHE A 127 -10.51 5.14 -9.07
C PHE A 127 -11.57 4.07 -9.30
N MET A 128 -11.16 2.81 -9.50
CA MET A 128 -12.11 1.71 -9.71
C MET A 128 -12.98 1.46 -8.48
N ASP A 129 -12.38 1.49 -7.29
CA ASP A 129 -13.06 1.19 -6.04
C ASP A 129 -13.94 2.36 -5.57
N MET A 130 -13.31 3.52 -5.30
CA MET A 130 -13.99 4.61 -4.60
C MET A 130 -14.69 5.60 -5.55
N VAL A 131 -14.11 5.87 -6.72
CA VAL A 131 -14.65 6.89 -7.64
C VAL A 131 -15.74 6.30 -8.55
N ASN A 132 -15.47 5.12 -9.13
CA ASN A 132 -16.35 4.50 -10.11
C ASN A 132 -17.22 3.36 -9.55
N ASN A 133 -16.92 2.86 -8.34
CA ASN A 133 -17.61 1.74 -7.70
C ASN A 133 -17.74 0.49 -8.61
N GLN A 134 -16.67 0.18 -9.35
CA GLN A 134 -16.60 -0.89 -10.34
C GLN A 134 -16.25 -2.27 -9.75
N ILE A 135 -15.76 -2.30 -8.51
CA ILE A 135 -15.34 -3.53 -7.82
C ILE A 135 -16.01 -3.64 -6.43
N PRO A 136 -17.35 -3.73 -6.35
CA PRO A 136 -18.07 -3.58 -5.09
C PRO A 136 -17.82 -4.70 -4.08
N THR A 137 -17.61 -5.95 -4.53
CA THR A 137 -17.47 -7.12 -3.64
C THR A 137 -16.03 -7.38 -3.19
N PHE A 138 -15.85 -8.26 -2.21
CA PHE A 138 -14.51 -8.71 -1.81
C PHE A 138 -13.84 -9.52 -2.92
N GLU A 139 -14.61 -10.30 -3.65
CA GLU A 139 -14.17 -11.12 -4.78
C GLU A 139 -13.69 -10.23 -5.94
N ASP A 140 -14.43 -9.17 -6.27
CA ASP A 140 -14.01 -8.20 -7.31
C ASP A 140 -12.71 -7.48 -6.92
N LYS A 141 -12.61 -7.06 -5.65
CA LYS A 141 -11.39 -6.44 -5.12
C LYS A 141 -10.22 -7.41 -5.11
N ALA A 142 -10.45 -8.67 -4.76
CA ALA A 142 -9.43 -9.71 -4.77
C ALA A 142 -8.95 -10.02 -6.19
N GLU A 143 -9.83 -10.05 -7.18
CA GLU A 143 -9.45 -10.17 -8.60
C GLU A 143 -8.62 -8.97 -9.05
N ALA A 144 -9.02 -7.75 -8.69
CA ALA A 144 -8.24 -6.55 -9.01
C ALA A 144 -6.84 -6.58 -8.33
N LEU A 145 -6.78 -6.97 -7.06
CA LEU A 145 -5.53 -7.16 -6.29
C LEU A 145 -4.71 -8.38 -6.72
N HIS A 146 -5.21 -9.17 -7.65
CA HIS A 146 -4.46 -10.21 -8.36
C HIS A 146 -4.00 -9.69 -9.72
N TYR A 147 -4.93 -9.30 -10.60
CA TYR A 147 -4.62 -8.96 -11.99
C TYR A 147 -3.68 -7.76 -12.11
N PHE A 148 -3.99 -6.63 -11.47
CA PHE A 148 -3.25 -5.39 -11.69
C PHE A 148 -1.80 -5.44 -11.20
N PRO A 149 -1.48 -6.01 -10.02
CA PRO A 149 -0.09 -6.26 -9.64
C PRO A 149 0.69 -7.12 -10.63
N MET A 150 0.07 -8.17 -11.17
CA MET A 150 0.73 -9.04 -12.15
C MET A 150 0.96 -8.29 -13.46
N TRP A 151 -0.07 -7.62 -13.99
CA TRP A 151 0.04 -6.85 -15.22
C TRP A 151 1.08 -5.73 -15.11
N ARG A 152 1.08 -4.98 -14.00
CA ARG A 152 2.03 -3.89 -13.76
C ARG A 152 3.45 -4.40 -13.51
N THR A 153 3.60 -5.63 -12.98
CA THR A 153 4.90 -6.30 -12.84
C THR A 153 5.46 -6.71 -14.21
N TRP A 154 4.61 -7.12 -15.15
CA TRP A 154 5.02 -7.56 -16.48
C TRP A 154 5.87 -6.52 -17.21
N PHE A 155 5.44 -5.25 -17.17
CA PHE A 155 6.20 -4.13 -17.72
C PHE A 155 7.64 -4.04 -17.18
N GLY A 156 7.83 -4.31 -15.88
CA GLY A 156 9.14 -4.37 -15.26
C GLY A 156 9.98 -5.56 -15.70
N LEU A 157 9.36 -6.70 -16.04
CA LEU A 157 10.06 -7.88 -16.57
C LEU A 157 10.58 -7.66 -17.98
N VAL A 158 9.87 -6.88 -18.80
CA VAL A 158 10.22 -6.64 -20.21
C VAL A 158 10.83 -5.25 -20.47
N GLY A 159 11.03 -4.45 -19.44
CA GLY A 159 11.66 -3.13 -19.55
C GLY A 159 10.81 -2.07 -20.27
N MET A 160 9.48 -2.15 -20.15
CA MET A 160 8.55 -1.20 -20.78
C MET A 160 7.94 -0.24 -19.78
N CYS A 161 7.57 0.95 -20.26
CA CYS A 161 6.76 1.89 -19.49
C CYS A 161 5.28 1.45 -19.52
N LYS A 162 4.62 1.48 -18.36
CA LYS A 162 3.21 1.12 -18.21
C LYS A 162 2.23 2.27 -18.45
N LEU A 163 2.70 3.51 -18.50
CA LEU A 163 1.83 4.68 -18.71
C LEU A 163 1.12 4.64 -20.08
N PRO A 164 1.78 4.24 -21.19
CA PRO A 164 1.07 4.09 -22.47
C PRO A 164 -0.09 3.09 -22.43
N TRP A 165 -0.08 2.11 -21.51
CA TRP A 165 -1.22 1.23 -21.33
C TRP A 165 -2.42 1.93 -20.70
N ASN A 166 -2.20 2.70 -19.64
CA ASN A 166 -3.28 3.20 -18.79
C ASN A 166 -3.71 4.65 -19.09
N ASP A 167 -2.81 5.49 -19.60
CA ASP A 167 -3.04 6.95 -19.66
C ASP A 167 -3.56 7.44 -21.03
N ILE A 168 -3.55 6.57 -22.05
CA ILE A 168 -3.95 6.91 -23.42
C ILE A 168 -4.97 5.91 -24.00
N GLU A 169 -6.03 5.62 -23.24
CA GLU A 169 -7.07 4.66 -23.64
C GLU A 169 -7.75 5.02 -24.99
N PRO A 170 -8.19 4.01 -25.78
CA PRO A 170 -9.05 4.23 -26.94
C PRO A 170 -10.33 4.99 -26.55
N ALA A 171 -10.74 5.96 -27.36
CA ALA A 171 -11.90 6.82 -27.06
C ALA A 171 -13.24 6.07 -26.96
N ASP A 172 -13.32 4.84 -27.48
CA ASP A 172 -14.46 3.95 -27.42
C ASP A 172 -14.30 2.81 -26.39
N ASN A 173 -13.20 2.76 -25.62
CA ASN A 173 -12.92 1.71 -24.62
C ASN A 173 -14.10 1.55 -23.65
N GLN A 174 -14.53 2.65 -23.04
CA GLN A 174 -15.65 2.69 -22.08
C GLN A 174 -17.03 2.51 -22.75
N LYS A 175 -17.11 2.50 -24.08
CA LYS A 175 -18.35 2.19 -24.83
C LYS A 175 -18.42 0.70 -25.18
N ARG A 176 -17.28 0.05 -25.34
CA ARG A 176 -17.16 -1.37 -25.75
C ARG A 176 -17.05 -2.31 -24.55
N PHE A 177 -16.45 -1.86 -23.47
CA PHE A 177 -16.18 -2.64 -22.27
C PHE A 177 -16.73 -1.93 -21.03
N SER A 178 -16.91 -2.67 -19.94
CA SER A 178 -17.38 -2.13 -18.67
C SER A 178 -16.65 -2.77 -17.48
N GLY A 179 -16.70 -2.11 -16.32
CA GLY A 179 -16.11 -2.61 -15.08
C GLY A 179 -14.62 -2.88 -15.20
N ILE A 180 -14.17 -4.00 -14.63
CA ILE A 180 -12.76 -4.41 -14.65
C ILE A 180 -12.23 -4.62 -16.07
N GLU A 181 -13.04 -5.11 -17.01
CA GLU A 181 -12.59 -5.33 -18.39
C GLU A 181 -12.25 -4.02 -19.11
N ALA A 182 -13.04 -2.96 -18.89
CA ALA A 182 -12.68 -1.63 -19.40
C ALA A 182 -11.36 -1.13 -18.81
N ALA A 183 -11.15 -1.33 -17.51
CA ALA A 183 -9.93 -0.92 -16.81
C ALA A 183 -8.68 -1.72 -17.22
N LYS A 184 -8.84 -2.91 -17.82
CA LYS A 184 -7.73 -3.66 -18.43
C LYS A 184 -7.28 -3.06 -19.75
N VAL A 185 -8.12 -2.26 -20.42
CA VAL A 185 -7.89 -1.70 -21.75
C VAL A 185 -7.56 -2.81 -22.77
N PRO A 186 -8.53 -3.66 -23.15
CA PRO A 186 -8.27 -4.93 -23.85
C PRO A 186 -7.50 -4.78 -25.17
N ASP A 187 -7.76 -3.70 -25.92
CA ASP A 187 -7.05 -3.41 -27.16
C ASP A 187 -5.54 -3.16 -26.91
N HIS A 188 -5.20 -2.49 -25.80
CA HIS A 188 -3.80 -2.31 -25.42
C HIS A 188 -3.16 -3.63 -24.99
N VAL A 189 -3.85 -4.45 -24.19
CA VAL A 189 -3.36 -5.78 -23.79
C VAL A 189 -3.04 -6.61 -25.02
N LYS A 190 -3.93 -6.62 -26.02
CA LYS A 190 -3.68 -7.29 -27.30
C LYS A 190 -2.43 -6.73 -28.00
N ASN A 191 -2.28 -5.41 -28.08
CA ASN A 191 -1.11 -4.78 -28.70
C ASN A 191 0.20 -5.20 -28.02
N TYR A 192 0.22 -5.36 -26.70
CA TYR A 192 1.39 -5.85 -25.97
C TYR A 192 1.68 -7.32 -26.23
N CYS A 193 0.66 -8.17 -26.41
CA CYS A 193 0.86 -9.54 -26.89
C CYS A 193 1.49 -9.55 -28.29
N ASP A 194 0.92 -8.80 -29.23
CA ASP A 194 1.43 -8.72 -30.61
C ASP A 194 2.89 -8.21 -30.64
N LEU A 195 3.20 -7.20 -29.80
CA LEU A 195 4.54 -6.64 -29.67
C LEU A 195 5.53 -7.65 -29.11
N PHE A 196 5.15 -8.36 -28.04
CA PHE A 196 5.99 -9.40 -27.43
C PHE A 196 6.24 -10.55 -28.42
N SER A 197 5.20 -11.08 -29.05
CA SER A 197 5.32 -12.11 -30.09
C SER A 197 6.20 -11.66 -31.25
N GLY A 198 5.96 -10.44 -31.77
CA GLY A 198 6.68 -9.91 -32.91
C GLY A 198 8.18 -9.67 -32.66
N ILE A 199 8.57 -9.33 -31.43
CA ILE A 199 9.98 -9.12 -31.06
C ILE A 199 10.68 -10.44 -30.74
N THR A 200 10.02 -11.31 -29.97
CA THR A 200 10.67 -12.50 -29.39
C THR A 200 10.53 -13.75 -30.26
N GLY A 201 9.54 -13.78 -31.16
CA GLY A 201 9.12 -14.97 -31.89
C GLY A 201 8.36 -15.99 -31.04
N VAL A 202 8.01 -15.66 -29.79
CA VAL A 202 7.23 -16.51 -28.88
C VAL A 202 5.79 -16.05 -28.87
N GLU A 203 4.89 -16.87 -29.41
CA GLU A 203 3.46 -16.57 -29.37
C GLU A 203 2.89 -16.61 -27.95
N VAL A 204 2.11 -15.58 -27.60
CA VAL A 204 1.54 -15.39 -26.26
C VAL A 204 0.10 -14.90 -26.32
N THR A 205 -0.67 -15.29 -25.31
CA THR A 205 -2.00 -14.76 -25.00
C THR A 205 -1.92 -13.77 -23.83
N PRO A 206 -2.97 -12.98 -23.55
CA PRO A 206 -3.03 -12.13 -22.36
C PRO A 206 -2.74 -12.89 -21.05
N ASP A 207 -3.25 -14.11 -20.91
CA ASP A 207 -3.05 -14.94 -19.72
C ASP A 207 -1.59 -15.40 -19.58
N ASP A 208 -0.87 -15.61 -20.70
CA ASP A 208 0.55 -15.94 -20.66
C ASP A 208 1.40 -14.81 -20.08
N LEU A 209 1.07 -13.54 -20.39
CA LEU A 209 1.77 -12.37 -19.84
C LEU A 209 1.54 -12.24 -18.32
N ILE A 210 0.32 -12.52 -17.87
CA ILE A 210 -0.01 -12.59 -16.45
C ILE A 210 0.73 -13.74 -15.77
N LEU A 211 0.77 -14.92 -16.38
CA LEU A 211 1.45 -16.10 -15.85
C LEU A 211 2.97 -15.88 -15.70
N GLN A 212 3.61 -15.19 -16.65
CA GLN A 212 5.02 -14.79 -16.52
C GLN A 212 5.27 -13.97 -15.24
N SER A 213 4.39 -13.00 -14.99
CA SER A 213 4.47 -12.14 -13.80
C SER A 213 4.10 -12.88 -12.53
N GLU A 214 3.10 -13.76 -12.57
CA GLU A 214 2.64 -14.56 -11.43
C GLU A 214 3.76 -15.45 -10.88
N ARG A 215 4.57 -16.04 -11.75
CA ARG A 215 5.79 -16.78 -11.36
C ARG A 215 6.76 -15.89 -10.60
N ALA A 216 7.10 -14.73 -11.16
CA ALA A 216 8.04 -13.80 -10.55
C ALA A 216 7.53 -13.26 -9.21
N TYR A 217 6.25 -12.89 -9.14
CA TYR A 217 5.61 -12.34 -7.95
C TYR A 217 5.57 -13.36 -6.81
N ASN A 218 5.18 -14.61 -7.08
CA ASN A 218 5.20 -15.65 -6.06
C ASN A 218 6.63 -16.00 -5.62
N PHE A 219 7.60 -16.01 -6.53
CA PHE A 219 9.00 -16.20 -6.18
C PHE A 219 9.53 -15.07 -5.28
N GLN A 220 9.16 -13.82 -5.56
CA GLN A 220 9.46 -12.66 -4.70
C GLN A 220 8.80 -12.79 -3.32
N ARG A 221 7.55 -13.29 -3.23
CA ARG A 221 6.89 -13.55 -1.94
C ARG A 221 7.65 -14.60 -1.12
N VAL A 222 8.09 -15.70 -1.75
CA VAL A 222 8.90 -16.72 -1.06
C VAL A 222 10.28 -16.17 -0.69
N PHE A 223 10.87 -15.31 -1.52
CA PHE A 223 12.12 -14.63 -1.18
C PHE A 223 11.98 -13.76 0.06
N ASN A 224 10.90 -12.97 0.17
CA ASN A 224 10.59 -12.23 1.38
C ASN A 224 10.49 -13.18 2.58
N LEU A 225 9.76 -14.30 2.44
CA LEU A 225 9.54 -15.27 3.52
C LEU A 225 10.87 -15.86 4.02
N ARG A 226 11.77 -16.16 3.09
CA ARG A 226 13.12 -16.62 3.39
C ARG A 226 13.93 -15.59 4.20
N LEU A 227 13.70 -14.29 4.00
CA LEU A 227 14.34 -13.21 4.74
C LEU A 227 13.65 -12.91 6.09
N GLY A 228 12.60 -13.66 6.44
CA GLY A 228 11.84 -13.48 7.68
C GLY A 228 10.65 -12.53 7.57
N TYR A 229 10.23 -12.16 6.35
CA TYR A 229 9.11 -11.24 6.09
C TYR A 229 8.07 -11.85 5.15
N GLY A 230 6.81 -11.41 5.12
CA GLY A 230 5.84 -11.90 4.11
C GLY A 230 4.94 -13.05 4.59
N THR A 231 4.69 -13.08 5.88
CA THR A 231 3.47 -13.61 6.49
C THR A 231 2.41 -12.50 6.58
N ARG A 232 1.20 -12.82 7.03
CA ARG A 232 0.08 -11.87 7.16
C ARG A 232 0.41 -10.70 8.07
N GLU A 233 1.21 -10.91 9.12
CA GLU A 233 1.60 -9.84 10.04
C GLU A 233 2.35 -8.70 9.33
N HIS A 234 3.05 -9.01 8.24
CA HIS A 234 3.84 -8.06 7.45
C HIS A 234 3.00 -7.30 6.41
N ASP A 235 1.76 -7.75 6.19
CA ASP A 235 0.79 -7.08 5.33
C ASP A 235 -0.09 -6.08 6.09
N ARG A 236 0.13 -5.92 7.41
CA ARG A 236 -0.57 -4.93 8.23
C ARG A 236 -0.28 -3.51 7.76
N ILE A 237 -1.32 -2.67 7.82
CA ILE A 237 -1.29 -1.26 7.46
C ILE A 237 -1.39 -0.38 8.71
N PRO A 238 -0.81 0.84 8.73
CA PRO A 238 -1.04 1.79 9.81
C PRO A 238 -2.52 2.18 9.83
N TYR A 239 -3.11 2.32 11.03
CA TYR A 239 -4.56 2.54 11.13
C TYR A 239 -5.02 3.81 10.41
N ARG A 240 -4.17 4.85 10.31
CA ARG A 240 -4.45 6.05 9.52
C ARG A 240 -4.77 5.80 8.05
N SER A 241 -4.23 4.73 7.47
CA SER A 241 -4.56 4.32 6.10
C SER A 241 -5.98 3.77 5.98
N ALA A 242 -6.57 3.30 7.09
CA ALA A 242 -7.92 2.76 7.17
C ALA A 242 -8.91 3.80 7.70
N GLY A 243 -8.58 4.62 8.71
CA GLY A 243 -9.55 5.50 9.38
C GLY A 243 -8.95 6.72 10.09
N PRO A 244 -9.79 7.54 10.75
CA PRO A 244 -9.34 8.68 11.55
C PRO A 244 -8.65 8.20 12.83
N VAL A 245 -7.43 8.70 13.10
CA VAL A 245 -6.66 8.30 14.31
C VAL A 245 -7.06 9.12 15.54
N THR A 246 -7.27 10.43 15.35
CA THR A 246 -7.62 11.36 16.44
C THR A 246 -9.10 11.72 16.44
N GLU A 247 -9.58 12.26 17.57
CA GLU A 247 -10.94 12.81 17.67
C GLU A 247 -11.14 13.97 16.69
N GLU A 248 -10.15 14.84 16.52
CA GLU A 248 -10.18 15.93 15.54
C GLU A 248 -10.36 15.42 14.10
N GLU A 249 -9.63 14.36 13.72
CA GLU A 249 -9.79 13.73 12.41
C GLU A 249 -11.21 13.16 12.22
N TYR A 250 -11.79 12.58 13.28
CA TYR A 250 -13.16 12.08 13.25
C TYR A 250 -14.14 13.25 13.04
N GLU A 251 -14.03 14.28 13.87
CA GLU A 251 -14.92 15.44 13.88
C GLU A 251 -14.89 16.21 12.57
N SER A 252 -13.73 16.31 11.92
CA SER A 252 -13.57 16.94 10.61
C SER A 252 -14.47 16.35 9.52
N ARG A 253 -14.95 15.11 9.70
CA ARG A 253 -15.86 14.40 8.78
C ARG A 253 -16.95 13.63 9.52
N ALA A 254 -17.43 14.16 10.65
CA ALA A 254 -18.38 13.47 11.53
C ALA A 254 -19.61 12.94 10.80
N GLU A 255 -20.23 13.72 9.93
CA GLU A 255 -21.42 13.31 9.15
C GLU A 255 -21.17 12.02 8.35
N ARG A 256 -19.98 11.91 7.72
CA ARG A 256 -19.61 10.75 6.92
C ARG A 256 -19.44 9.50 7.81
N TYR A 257 -18.71 9.64 8.90
CA TYR A 257 -18.39 8.51 9.78
C TYR A 257 -19.63 8.06 10.56
N ASP A 258 -20.46 8.99 11.04
CA ASP A 258 -21.73 8.69 11.69
C ASP A 258 -22.69 7.96 10.73
N LYS A 259 -22.74 8.38 9.46
CA LYS A 259 -23.49 7.65 8.42
C LYS A 259 -22.96 6.23 8.24
N GLN A 260 -21.64 6.03 8.20
CA GLN A 260 -21.05 4.71 8.05
C GLN A 260 -21.36 3.80 9.26
N LEU A 261 -21.25 4.33 10.49
CA LEU A 261 -21.62 3.60 11.71
C LEU A 261 -23.09 3.13 11.63
N LYS A 262 -23.99 4.01 11.21
CA LYS A 262 -25.41 3.69 11.11
C LYS A 262 -25.74 2.69 10.01
N GLU A 263 -25.25 2.91 8.79
CA GLU A 263 -25.65 2.15 7.60
C GLU A 263 -24.87 0.85 7.41
N GLN A 264 -23.59 0.80 7.79
CA GLN A 264 -22.71 -0.34 7.54
C GLN A 264 -22.39 -1.14 8.80
N VAL A 265 -22.30 -0.48 9.95
CA VAL A 265 -22.01 -1.15 11.24
C VAL A 265 -23.29 -1.50 12.00
N GLY A 266 -24.37 -0.74 11.79
CA GLY A 266 -25.64 -0.91 12.50
C GLY A 266 -25.65 -0.29 13.90
N ILE A 267 -24.77 0.69 14.15
CA ILE A 267 -24.67 1.42 15.43
C ILE A 267 -25.27 2.82 15.24
N ASP A 268 -26.21 3.22 16.12
CA ASP A 268 -26.68 4.60 16.17
C ASP A 268 -25.67 5.47 16.93
N PRO A 269 -25.00 6.44 16.27
CA PRO A 269 -24.00 7.29 16.91
C PRO A 269 -24.61 8.35 17.85
N THR A 270 -25.93 8.47 17.91
CA THR A 270 -26.61 9.47 18.74
C THR A 270 -26.34 9.25 20.22
N GLY A 271 -25.76 10.24 20.89
CA GLY A 271 -25.43 10.19 22.32
C GLY A 271 -24.10 9.51 22.67
N MET A 272 -23.38 8.95 21.68
CA MET A 272 -22.02 8.47 21.86
C MET A 272 -21.01 9.62 21.89
N THR A 273 -19.95 9.47 22.68
CA THR A 273 -18.77 10.33 22.63
C THR A 273 -17.95 10.09 21.36
N THR A 274 -17.13 11.07 20.93
CA THR A 274 -16.25 10.92 19.76
C THR A 274 -15.29 9.73 19.93
N ALA A 275 -14.76 9.51 21.14
CA ALA A 275 -13.91 8.36 21.45
C ALA A 275 -14.59 7.00 21.22
N GLU A 276 -15.85 6.84 21.67
CA GLU A 276 -16.62 5.60 21.47
C GLU A 276 -16.92 5.35 19.98
N LYS A 277 -17.26 6.42 19.26
CA LYS A 277 -17.49 6.37 17.80
C LYS A 277 -16.23 5.96 17.05
N LEU A 278 -15.08 6.54 17.41
CA LEU A 278 -13.79 6.23 16.81
C LEU A 278 -13.40 4.76 17.06
N GLN A 279 -13.60 4.25 18.27
CA GLN A 279 -13.32 2.85 18.60
C GLN A 279 -14.22 1.89 17.79
N ALA A 280 -15.51 2.19 17.68
CA ALA A 280 -16.46 1.38 16.90
C ALA A 280 -16.10 1.38 15.40
N LEU A 281 -15.76 2.55 14.85
CA LEU A 281 -15.33 2.70 13.46
C LEU A 281 -14.02 1.94 13.19
N ARG A 282 -13.04 2.08 14.09
CA ARG A 282 -11.74 1.39 13.99
C ARG A 282 -11.91 -0.10 13.87
N LYS A 283 -12.66 -0.69 14.81
CA LYS A 283 -12.94 -2.12 14.83
C LYS A 283 -13.55 -2.58 13.50
N PHE A 284 -14.57 -1.88 13.03
CA PHE A 284 -15.21 -2.21 11.75
C PHE A 284 -14.23 -2.14 10.58
N ARG A 285 -13.44 -1.07 10.47
CA ARG A 285 -12.52 -0.86 9.34
C ARG A 285 -11.35 -1.86 9.34
N GLU A 286 -10.79 -2.19 10.51
CA GLU A 286 -9.80 -3.25 10.65
C GLU A 286 -10.39 -4.62 10.24
N GLU A 287 -11.62 -4.93 10.65
CA GLU A 287 -12.31 -6.18 10.23
C GLU A 287 -12.55 -6.25 8.72
N GLN A 288 -12.87 -5.13 8.06
CA GLN A 288 -13.00 -5.10 6.59
C GLN A 288 -11.67 -5.37 5.91
N TYR A 289 -10.57 -4.83 6.42
CA TYR A 289 -9.23 -5.07 5.89
C TYR A 289 -8.82 -6.54 6.00
N GLU A 290 -9.10 -7.20 7.14
CA GLU A 290 -8.81 -8.62 7.31
C GLU A 290 -9.62 -9.51 6.33
N LYS A 291 -10.90 -9.18 6.10
CA LYS A 291 -11.73 -9.87 5.09
C LYS A 291 -11.20 -9.69 3.67
N LEU A 292 -10.70 -8.50 3.34
CA LEU A 292 -10.04 -8.24 2.06
C LEU A 292 -8.79 -9.10 1.90
N CYS A 293 -7.95 -9.15 2.93
CA CYS A 293 -6.75 -9.99 2.92
C CYS A 293 -7.10 -11.46 2.68
N ASP A 294 -8.11 -11.98 3.36
CA ASP A 294 -8.57 -13.36 3.17
C ASP A 294 -9.00 -13.62 1.71
N ALA A 295 -9.81 -12.73 1.13
CA ALA A 295 -10.25 -12.86 -0.26
C ALA A 295 -9.07 -12.78 -1.24
N ALA A 296 -8.14 -11.84 -1.03
CA ALA A 296 -6.96 -11.67 -1.88
C ALA A 296 -5.99 -12.85 -1.79
N TYR A 297 -5.74 -13.39 -0.59
CA TYR A 297 -4.90 -14.57 -0.40
C TYR A 297 -5.51 -15.81 -1.05
N ALA A 298 -6.80 -16.04 -0.85
CA ALA A 298 -7.51 -17.12 -1.52
C ALA A 298 -7.38 -16.99 -3.05
N ARG A 299 -7.57 -15.78 -3.59
CA ARG A 299 -7.45 -15.53 -5.03
C ARG A 299 -6.04 -15.75 -5.58
N ARG A 300 -5.00 -15.43 -4.79
CA ARG A 300 -3.59 -15.67 -5.15
C ARG A 300 -3.14 -17.12 -4.96
N GLY A 301 -3.99 -17.98 -4.38
CA GLY A 301 -3.64 -19.35 -4.03
C GLY A 301 -2.64 -19.42 -2.87
N TRP A 302 -2.80 -18.54 -1.89
CA TRP A 302 -1.99 -18.43 -0.68
C TRP A 302 -2.77 -18.95 0.53
N THR A 303 -2.06 -19.32 1.59
CA THR A 303 -2.65 -19.67 2.88
C THR A 303 -3.24 -18.44 3.56
N LYS A 304 -4.00 -18.62 4.66
CA LYS A 304 -4.54 -17.50 5.44
C LYS A 304 -3.46 -16.62 6.08
N ASP A 305 -2.24 -17.15 6.20
CA ASP A 305 -1.07 -16.41 6.64
C ASP A 305 -0.33 -15.71 5.49
N GLY A 306 -0.92 -15.64 4.29
CA GLY A 306 -0.36 -14.92 3.15
C GLY A 306 0.86 -15.60 2.52
N VAL A 307 1.03 -16.92 2.70
CA VAL A 307 2.15 -17.68 2.12
C VAL A 307 1.68 -18.48 0.89
N PRO A 308 2.40 -18.45 -0.25
CA PRO A 308 2.06 -19.28 -1.40
C PRO A 308 1.94 -20.77 -1.03
N THR A 309 0.87 -21.42 -1.48
CA THR A 309 0.70 -22.86 -1.24
C THR A 309 1.65 -23.67 -2.12
N ILE A 310 2.05 -24.87 -1.67
CA ILE A 310 2.82 -25.81 -2.50
C ILE A 310 2.08 -26.13 -3.81
N ALA A 311 0.74 -26.19 -3.79
CA ALA A 311 -0.07 -26.38 -4.99
C ALA A 311 0.10 -25.22 -5.99
N THR A 312 0.12 -23.98 -5.49
CA THR A 312 0.40 -22.79 -6.31
C THR A 312 1.82 -22.82 -6.88
N LEU A 313 2.83 -23.17 -6.08
CA LEU A 313 4.21 -23.27 -6.56
C LEU A 313 4.36 -24.31 -7.68
N LYS A 314 3.71 -25.48 -7.53
CA LYS A 314 3.68 -26.54 -8.55
C LYS A 314 2.99 -26.08 -9.84
N ARG A 315 1.83 -25.42 -9.72
CA ARG A 315 1.11 -24.85 -10.88
C ARG A 315 1.98 -23.87 -11.66
N LEU A 316 2.79 -23.09 -10.93
CA LEU A 316 3.67 -22.07 -11.51
C LEU A 316 5.00 -22.63 -12.04
N GLY A 317 5.36 -23.88 -11.70
CA GLY A 317 6.63 -24.49 -12.08
C GLY A 317 7.84 -23.91 -11.35
N ILE A 318 7.62 -23.41 -10.14
CA ILE A 318 8.66 -22.82 -9.27
C ILE A 318 8.81 -23.58 -7.94
N ASP A 319 8.32 -24.81 -7.87
CA ASP A 319 8.41 -25.71 -6.72
C ASP A 319 9.80 -26.37 -6.59
N TYR A 320 10.87 -25.60 -6.80
CA TYR A 320 12.23 -26.06 -6.56
C TYR A 320 12.38 -26.51 -5.09
N PRO A 321 13.20 -27.53 -4.78
CA PRO A 321 13.33 -28.07 -3.43
C PRO A 321 13.63 -26.99 -2.37
N GLU A 322 14.46 -26.01 -2.70
CA GLU A 322 14.81 -24.88 -1.84
C GLU A 322 13.67 -23.88 -1.63
N VAL A 323 12.77 -23.71 -2.61
CA VAL A 323 11.58 -22.85 -2.50
C VAL A 323 10.53 -23.55 -1.65
N VAL A 324 10.27 -24.84 -1.91
CA VAL A 324 9.31 -25.64 -1.13
C VAL A 324 9.70 -25.69 0.34
N LYS A 325 10.99 -25.88 0.64
CA LYS A 325 11.51 -25.89 2.02
C LYS A 325 11.21 -24.61 2.79
N VAL A 326 11.14 -23.45 2.13
CA VAL A 326 10.84 -22.16 2.79
C VAL A 326 9.36 -22.08 3.18
N VAL A 327 8.45 -22.58 2.33
CA VAL A 327 7.00 -22.46 2.56
C VAL A 327 6.40 -23.60 3.37
N GLU A 328 7.07 -24.77 3.43
CA GLU A 328 6.60 -25.99 4.10
C GLU A 328 6.12 -25.78 5.55
N PRO A 329 6.78 -24.97 6.40
CA PRO A 329 6.30 -24.73 7.77
C PRO A 329 4.96 -23.97 7.87
N TYR A 330 4.47 -23.40 6.77
CA TYR A 330 3.31 -22.50 6.70
C TYR A 330 2.12 -23.09 5.93
N GLN A 331 2.14 -24.38 5.61
CA GLN A 331 1.15 -25.06 4.74
C GLN A 331 -0.07 -25.59 5.47
#